data_AF-A0A382XDH7-F1
#
_entry.id   AF-A0A382XDH7-F1
#
_cell.length_a   1.000
_cell.length_b   1.000
_cell.length_c   1.000
_cell.angle_alpha   90.00
_cell.angle_beta   90.00
_cell.angle_gamma   90.00
#
_symmetry.space_group_name_H-M   'P 1'
#
loop_
_entity.id
_entity.type
_entity.pdbx_description
1 polymer ?
#
loop_
_entity_poly.entity_id
_entity_poly.type
_entity_poly.pdbx_seq_one_letter_code
_entity_poly.pdbx_strand_id
1 'polypeptide(L)'
;MTEDDNPFPINEKEVMEYYGYSGRSGSLKLKTKFLRSWILHSLAYSTPSSGFAVKMQKMRGVKIGRNCHFNPYVLIDLIYPELVNIGDNVTLGSHSMIFAHSNPSANLFLKNGEYPRKVEKVNIKSGAV
;
A
#
# COMPACT_ATOMS: atom_id res chain seq x y z
N MET A 1 -1.26 29.43 2.25
CA MET A 1 -1.47 28.60 1.05
C MET A 1 -2.71 29.12 0.38
N THR A 2 -2.59 29.63 -0.85
CA THR A 2 -3.75 29.85 -1.72
C THR A 2 -4.35 28.49 -2.06
N GLU A 3 -5.65 28.42 -2.39
CA GLU A 3 -6.30 27.15 -2.79
C GLU A 3 -5.62 26.48 -4.00
N ASP A 4 -4.93 27.27 -4.83
CA ASP A 4 -4.20 26.81 -6.03
C ASP A 4 -3.00 25.90 -5.74
N ASP A 5 -2.56 25.72 -4.49
CA ASP A 5 -1.41 24.88 -4.12
C ASP A 5 -1.78 23.49 -3.58
N ASN A 6 -3.07 23.12 -3.52
CA ASN A 6 -3.52 21.89 -2.89
C ASN A 6 -3.32 20.64 -3.78
N PRO A 7 -2.44 19.67 -3.42
CA PRO A 7 -2.20 18.47 -4.22
C PRO A 7 -3.25 17.37 -4.03
N PHE A 8 -4.16 17.47 -3.04
CA PHE A 8 -5.06 16.37 -2.68
C PHE A 8 -6.01 15.93 -3.81
N PRO A 9 -6.66 16.83 -4.57
CA PRO A 9 -7.52 16.41 -5.68
C PRO A 9 -6.76 15.67 -6.78
N ILE A 10 -5.52 16.10 -7.06
CA ILE A 10 -4.64 15.43 -8.04
C ILE A 10 -4.24 14.05 -7.52
N ASN A 11 -3.91 13.94 -6.23
CA ASN A 11 -3.55 12.66 -5.60
C ASN A 11 -4.69 11.65 -5.66
N GLU A 12 -5.94 12.06 -5.40
CA GLU A 12 -7.11 11.18 -5.52
C GLU A 12 -7.31 10.75 -6.97
N LYS A 13 -7.20 11.69 -7.93
CA LYS A 13 -7.35 11.42 -9.36
C LYS A 13 -6.33 10.40 -9.87
N GLU A 14 -5.04 10.58 -9.56
CA GLU A 14 -3.96 9.66 -9.93
C GLU A 14 -4.20 8.23 -9.40
N VAL A 15 -4.73 8.09 -8.17
CA VAL A 15 -5.07 6.78 -7.60
C VAL A 15 -6.29 6.18 -8.29
N MET A 16 -7.31 6.99 -8.56
CA MET A 16 -8.48 6.54 -9.32
C MET A 16 -8.10 6.06 -10.72
N GLU A 17 -7.28 6.83 -11.43
CA GLU A 17 -6.77 6.48 -12.77
C GLU A 17 -5.98 5.17 -12.73
N TYR A 18 -5.08 4.98 -11.76
CA TYR A 18 -4.35 3.73 -11.59
C TYR A 18 -5.29 2.52 -11.41
N TYR A 19 -6.39 2.67 -10.66
CA TYR A 19 -7.37 1.61 -10.46
C TYR A 19 -8.43 1.51 -11.57
N GLY A 20 -8.32 2.30 -12.64
CA GLY A 20 -9.29 2.31 -13.74
C GLY A 20 -10.66 2.85 -13.33
N TYR A 21 -10.71 3.73 -12.34
CA TYR A 21 -11.92 4.37 -11.82
C TYR A 21 -12.04 5.81 -12.32
N SER A 22 -13.27 6.26 -12.57
CA SER A 22 -13.56 7.64 -12.98
C SER A 22 -14.92 8.10 -12.44
N GLY A 23 -15.10 9.41 -12.33
CA GLY A 23 -16.33 10.03 -11.84
C GLY A 23 -16.71 9.69 -10.39
N ARG A 24 -17.93 10.08 -9.99
CA ARG A 24 -18.42 9.88 -8.61
C ARG A 24 -18.54 8.42 -8.21
N SER A 25 -19.04 7.55 -9.11
CA SER A 25 -19.16 6.12 -8.84
C SER A 25 -17.79 5.45 -8.69
N GLY A 26 -16.78 5.90 -9.46
CA GLY A 26 -15.39 5.47 -9.32
C GLY A 26 -14.78 5.86 -7.97
N SER A 27 -14.98 7.10 -7.52
CA SER A 27 -14.49 7.55 -6.20
C SER A 27 -15.13 6.73 -5.06
N LEU A 28 -16.42 6.41 -5.14
CA LEU A 28 -17.07 5.54 -4.16
C LEU A 28 -16.46 4.12 -4.16
N LYS A 29 -16.25 3.52 -5.34
CA LYS A 29 -15.58 2.21 -5.46
C LYS A 29 -14.18 2.23 -4.85
N LEU A 30 -13.42 3.30 -5.08
CA LEU A 30 -12.09 3.47 -4.50
C LEU A 30 -12.14 3.48 -2.97
N LYS A 31 -13.04 4.28 -2.40
CA LYS A 31 -13.22 4.39 -0.94
C LYS A 31 -13.62 3.05 -0.33
N THR A 32 -14.55 2.33 -0.93
CA THR A 32 -14.92 0.98 -0.46
C THR A 32 -13.76 -0.01 -0.55
N LYS A 33 -12.97 0.03 -1.64
CA LYS A 33 -11.78 -0.79 -1.80
C LYS A 33 -10.76 -0.51 -0.69
N PHE A 34 -10.49 0.76 -0.41
CA PHE A 34 -9.52 1.17 0.61
C PHE A 34 -10.02 0.89 2.02
N LEU A 35 -11.31 1.06 2.30
CA LEU A 35 -11.89 0.67 3.58
C LEU A 35 -11.72 -0.83 3.83
N ARG A 36 -12.05 -1.68 2.85
CA ARG A 36 -11.82 -3.14 2.95
C ARG A 36 -10.34 -3.47 3.15
N SER A 37 -9.47 -2.84 2.37
CA SER A 37 -8.02 -3.02 2.44
C SER A 37 -7.47 -2.62 3.82
N TRP A 38 -7.97 -1.51 4.38
CA TRP A 38 -7.60 -1.01 5.69
C TRP A 38 -8.06 -1.96 6.82
N ILE A 39 -9.29 -2.47 6.79
CA ILE A 39 -9.77 -3.44 7.78
C ILE A 39 -8.87 -4.70 7.78
N LEU A 40 -8.58 -5.24 6.60
CA LEU A 40 -7.69 -6.40 6.46
C LEU A 40 -6.28 -6.10 6.96
N HIS A 41 -5.75 -4.92 6.65
CA HIS A 41 -4.45 -4.49 7.15
C HIS A 41 -4.44 -4.38 8.68
N SER A 42 -5.42 -3.70 9.28
CA SER A 42 -5.52 -3.52 10.73
C SER A 42 -5.57 -4.86 11.47
N LEU A 43 -6.30 -5.85 10.92
CA LEU A 43 -6.32 -7.22 11.43
C LEU A 43 -4.96 -7.90 11.31
N ALA A 44 -4.26 -7.71 10.20
CA ALA A 44 -2.91 -8.26 9.98
C ALA A 44 -1.84 -7.59 10.85
N TYR A 45 -1.97 -6.30 11.11
CA TYR A 45 -0.96 -5.48 11.77
C TYR A 45 -0.85 -5.79 13.26
N SER A 46 -1.97 -6.01 13.94
CA SER A 46 -1.98 -6.19 15.41
C SER A 46 -2.03 -7.65 15.87
N THR A 47 -2.15 -8.61 14.95
CA THR A 47 -2.27 -10.03 15.30
C THR A 47 -0.92 -10.66 15.67
N PRO A 48 -0.83 -11.46 16.75
CA PRO A 48 0.36 -12.27 17.02
C PRO A 48 0.44 -13.52 16.12
N SER A 49 -0.65 -13.88 15.44
CA SER A 49 -0.68 -15.05 14.56
C SER A 49 -0.16 -14.70 13.18
N SER A 50 1.11 -15.05 12.94
CA SER A 50 1.80 -14.85 11.66
C SER A 50 1.03 -15.42 10.46
N GLY A 51 0.50 -16.65 10.56
CA GLY A 51 -0.31 -17.24 9.48
C GLY A 51 -1.58 -16.44 9.18
N PHE A 52 -2.23 -15.88 10.20
CA PHE A 52 -3.39 -15.01 10.03
C PHE A 52 -2.98 -13.67 9.40
N ALA A 53 -1.88 -13.05 9.83
CA ALA A 53 -1.32 -11.84 9.23
C ALA A 53 -1.06 -12.03 7.74
N VAL A 54 -0.36 -13.11 7.36
CA VAL A 54 -0.07 -13.46 5.96
C VAL A 54 -1.36 -13.63 5.17
N LYS A 55 -2.36 -14.35 5.71
CA LYS A 55 -3.65 -14.54 5.03
C LYS A 55 -4.36 -13.22 4.77
N MET A 56 -4.44 -12.34 5.77
CA MET A 56 -5.08 -11.02 5.64
C MET A 56 -4.35 -10.13 4.63
N GLN A 57 -3.01 -10.12 4.63
CA GLN A 57 -2.19 -9.39 3.66
C GLN A 57 -2.41 -9.91 2.23
N LYS A 58 -2.47 -11.24 2.03
CA LYS A 58 -2.84 -11.86 0.74
C LYS A 58 -4.22 -11.39 0.27
N MET A 59 -5.21 -11.41 1.16
CA MET A 59 -6.60 -11.04 0.84
C MET A 59 -6.77 -9.57 0.42
N ARG A 60 -5.87 -8.67 0.84
CA ARG A 60 -5.87 -7.27 0.41
C ARG A 60 -5.01 -6.98 -0.83
N GLY A 61 -4.32 -7.98 -1.37
CA GLY A 61 -3.65 -7.91 -2.67
C GLY A 61 -2.14 -8.17 -2.65
N VAL A 62 -1.50 -8.27 -1.48
CA VAL A 62 -0.06 -8.55 -1.40
C VAL A 62 0.22 -9.96 -1.94
N LYS A 63 1.19 -10.07 -2.85
CA LYS A 63 1.58 -11.36 -3.42
C LYS A 63 2.64 -11.99 -2.52
N ILE A 64 2.25 -13.02 -1.77
CA ILE A 64 3.11 -13.65 -0.76
C ILE A 64 3.26 -15.13 -1.08
N GLY A 65 4.49 -15.64 -1.05
CA GLY A 65 4.83 -17.04 -1.25
C GLY A 65 4.36 -17.96 -0.12
N ARG A 66 5.00 -19.11 -0.03
CA ARG A 66 4.78 -20.16 0.98
C ARG A 66 5.68 -19.95 2.18
N ASN A 67 5.29 -20.50 3.33
CA ASN A 67 6.09 -20.55 4.56
C ASN A 67 6.63 -19.18 5.02
N CYS A 68 5.89 -18.10 4.78
CA CYS A 68 6.29 -16.78 5.24
C CYS A 68 5.87 -16.55 6.69
N HIS A 69 6.68 -15.78 7.42
CA HIS A 69 6.40 -15.41 8.81
C HIS A 69 6.40 -13.90 9.01
N PHE A 70 5.26 -13.32 9.38
CA PHE A 70 5.17 -11.89 9.66
C PHE A 70 4.94 -11.66 11.16
N ASN A 71 5.84 -10.90 11.77
CA ASN A 71 5.66 -10.44 13.14
C ASN A 71 4.61 -9.33 13.22
N PRO A 72 4.07 -9.04 14.42
CA PRO A 72 3.22 -7.88 14.64
C PRO A 72 3.86 -6.58 14.15
N TYR A 73 3.02 -5.65 13.75
CA TYR A 73 3.38 -4.30 13.34
C TYR A 73 4.13 -4.18 12.02
N VAL A 74 4.06 -5.21 11.17
CA VAL A 74 4.52 -5.11 9.77
C VAL A 74 3.56 -4.25 8.96
N LEU A 75 4.05 -3.11 8.47
CA LEU A 75 3.32 -2.20 7.61
C LEU A 75 3.70 -2.45 6.15
N ILE A 76 2.72 -2.90 5.36
CA ILE A 76 2.85 -3.06 3.91
C ILE A 76 1.92 -2.05 3.25
N ASP A 77 2.39 -1.43 2.20
CA ASP A 77 1.73 -0.40 1.41
C ASP A 77 0.19 -0.46 1.46
N LEU A 78 -0.41 0.63 1.96
CA LEU A 78 -1.84 0.73 2.14
C LEU A 78 -2.58 1.00 0.84
N ILE A 79 -1.91 1.68 -0.11
CA ILE A 79 -2.49 2.18 -1.34
C ILE A 79 -2.32 1.18 -2.46
N TYR A 80 -1.13 0.60 -2.65
CA TYR A 80 -0.79 -0.30 -3.76
C TYR A 80 -0.25 -1.67 -3.31
N PRO A 81 -0.98 -2.43 -2.47
CA PRO A 81 -0.50 -3.72 -1.95
C PRO A 81 -0.15 -4.74 -3.05
N GLU A 82 -0.82 -4.68 -4.21
CA GLU A 82 -0.61 -5.59 -5.35
C GLU A 82 0.75 -5.44 -6.06
N LEU A 83 1.48 -4.36 -5.77
CA LEU A 83 2.82 -4.12 -6.27
C LEU A 83 3.91 -4.72 -5.38
N VAL A 84 3.55 -5.22 -4.21
CA VAL A 84 4.47 -5.88 -3.29
C VAL A 84 4.45 -7.39 -3.54
N ASN A 85 5.60 -7.93 -3.96
CA ASN A 85 5.85 -9.35 -4.13
C ASN A 85 6.83 -9.83 -3.06
N ILE A 86 6.44 -10.87 -2.33
CA ILE A 86 7.21 -11.53 -1.28
C ILE A 86 7.35 -13.00 -1.66
N GLY A 87 8.59 -13.47 -1.78
CA GLY A 87 8.93 -14.83 -2.16
C GLY A 87 8.57 -15.89 -1.10
N ASP A 88 9.04 -17.11 -1.32
CA ASP A 88 8.88 -18.23 -0.39
C ASP A 88 9.85 -18.11 0.80
N ASN A 89 9.45 -18.58 1.99
CA ASN A 89 10.28 -18.65 3.19
C ASN A 89 10.82 -17.28 3.65
N VAL A 90 10.03 -16.21 3.54
CA VAL A 90 10.41 -14.86 4.00
C VAL A 90 9.94 -14.62 5.43
N THR A 91 10.80 -14.04 6.26
CA THR A 91 10.42 -13.48 7.56
C THR A 91 10.41 -11.96 7.49
N LEU A 92 9.38 -11.33 8.07
CA LEU A 92 9.36 -9.89 8.30
C LEU A 92 9.34 -9.62 9.79
N GLY A 93 10.37 -8.92 10.28
CA GLY A 93 10.48 -8.49 11.68
C GLY A 93 9.44 -7.43 12.05
N SER A 94 9.22 -7.24 13.36
CA SER A 94 8.25 -6.25 13.84
C SER A 94 8.65 -4.84 13.39
N HIS A 95 7.67 -4.00 13.09
CA HIS A 95 7.89 -2.63 12.59
C HIS A 95 8.59 -2.53 11.23
N SER A 96 8.73 -3.64 10.48
CA SER A 96 9.16 -3.56 9.08
C SER A 96 8.15 -2.75 8.28
N MET A 97 8.64 -1.86 7.42
CA MET A 97 7.82 -1.02 6.54
C MET A 97 8.19 -1.27 5.08
N ILE A 98 7.20 -1.61 4.26
CA ILE A 98 7.37 -1.92 2.83
C ILE A 98 6.42 -1.04 2.03
N PHE A 99 6.96 -0.12 1.24
CA PHE A 99 6.19 0.82 0.42
C PHE A 99 6.51 0.67 -1.07
N ALA A 100 5.45 0.48 -1.86
CA ALA A 100 5.46 0.48 -3.31
C ALA A 100 5.22 1.89 -3.91
N HIS A 101 4.90 2.87 -3.08
CA HIS A 101 4.79 4.26 -3.52
C HIS A 101 5.46 5.26 -2.59
N SER A 102 5.83 6.39 -3.17
CA SER A 102 6.20 7.62 -2.48
C SER A 102 5.37 8.76 -3.05
N ASN A 103 4.76 9.57 -2.18
CA ASN A 103 4.03 10.78 -2.56
C ASN A 103 4.14 11.82 -1.42
N PRO A 104 5.35 12.34 -1.16
CA PRO A 104 5.63 13.13 0.04
C PRO A 104 5.25 14.61 -0.10
N SER A 105 4.92 15.06 -1.31
CA SER A 105 4.71 16.47 -1.64
C SER A 105 3.45 17.06 -0.99
N ALA A 106 3.62 18.10 -0.18
CA ALA A 106 2.52 18.84 0.44
C ALA A 106 1.98 20.01 -0.41
N ASN A 107 2.63 20.34 -1.53
CA ASN A 107 2.23 21.40 -2.47
C ASN A 107 2.54 21.01 -3.92
N LEU A 108 2.01 21.78 -4.88
CA LEU A 108 2.19 21.51 -6.31
C LEU A 108 3.61 21.74 -6.82
N PHE A 109 4.35 22.71 -6.27
CA PHE A 109 5.73 22.97 -6.66
C PHE A 109 6.61 21.71 -6.45
N LEU A 110 6.56 21.12 -5.26
CA LEU A 110 7.30 19.91 -4.94
C LEU A 110 6.79 18.70 -5.74
N LYS A 111 5.48 18.59 -5.95
CA LYS A 111 4.87 17.47 -6.69
C LYS A 111 5.26 17.48 -8.16
N ASN A 112 5.30 18.65 -8.79
CA ASN A 112 5.58 18.79 -10.23
C ASN A 112 7.08 18.89 -10.53
N GLY A 113 7.90 19.16 -9.51
CA GLY A 113 9.36 19.29 -9.62
C GLY A 113 10.10 18.16 -8.94
N GLU A 114 10.53 18.40 -7.70
CA GLU A 114 11.55 17.60 -7.01
C GLU A 114 11.06 16.23 -6.49
N TYR A 115 9.78 16.14 -6.12
CA TYR A 115 9.21 14.95 -5.46
C TYR A 115 7.87 14.51 -6.10
N PRO A 116 7.88 14.14 -7.39
CA PRO A 116 6.70 13.57 -8.01
C PRO A 116 6.29 12.26 -7.34
N ARG A 117 5.00 11.94 -7.44
CA ARG A 117 4.51 10.62 -7.02
C ARG A 117 5.28 9.55 -7.80
N LYS A 118 5.81 8.59 -7.07
CA LYS A 118 6.51 7.43 -7.62
C LYS A 118 5.79 6.16 -7.18
N VAL A 119 5.52 5.25 -8.13
CA VAL A 119 4.86 3.97 -7.88
C VAL A 119 5.66 2.88 -8.58
N GLU A 120 6.21 1.94 -7.82
CA GLU A 120 7.09 0.89 -8.32
C GLU A 120 6.85 -0.44 -7.61
N LYS A 121 7.19 -1.54 -8.29
CA LYS A 121 7.11 -2.88 -7.68
C LYS A 121 8.20 -3.05 -6.64
N VAL A 122 7.82 -3.64 -5.51
CA VAL A 122 8.77 -4.10 -4.49
C VAL A 122 8.85 -5.62 -4.56
N ASN A 123 10.07 -6.16 -4.67
CA ASN A 123 10.31 -7.60 -4.74
C ASN A 123 11.24 -8.03 -3.61
N ILE A 124 10.68 -8.73 -2.62
CA ILE A 124 11.44 -9.39 -1.55
C ILE A 124 11.68 -10.84 -1.97
N LYS A 125 12.96 -11.19 -2.13
CA LYS A 125 13.36 -12.52 -2.63
C LYS A 125 13.10 -13.61 -1.59
N SER A 126 12.90 -14.82 -2.08
CA SER A 126 12.73 -16.00 -1.21
C SER A 126 13.91 -16.16 -0.25
N GLY A 127 13.63 -16.53 1.00
CA GLY A 127 14.64 -16.72 2.05
C GLY A 127 15.14 -15.44 2.73
N ALA A 128 14.58 -14.26 2.41
CA ALA A 128 14.89 -13.02 3.12
C ALA A 128 14.39 -13.06 4.57
N VAL A 129 15.14 -12.45 5.48
CA VAL A 129 14.84 -12.33 6.92
C VAL A 129 15.11 -10.91 7.38
#